data_AF-A0A842KFB6-F1
#
_entry.id   AF-A0A842KFB6-F1
#
_cell.length_a   1.000
_cell.length_b   1.000
_cell.length_c   1.000
_cell.angle_alpha   90.00
_cell.angle_beta   90.00
_cell.angle_gamma   90.00
#
_symmetry.space_group_name_H-M   'P 1'
#
loop_
_entity.id
_entity.type
_entity.pdbx_description
1 polymer ?
#
loop_
_entity_poly.entity_id
_entity_poly.type
_entity_poly.pdbx_seq_one_letter_code
_entity_poly.pdbx_strand_id
1 'polypeptide(L)'
;MAKIQDKAVLEALLRRMYWIEAEMEQLGTWEARIQLMDESIELLQKLSHDSDKHWSILKKWLLIAGISVPMTTPPGLPTKIFNFNGMAPPRMFHEIMKYEILARDAYIDILNADSAVIEEILPDETDRKEFIEDIKSMIKDEEEHRKICASKAGGFKTIA
;
A
#
# COMPACT_ATOMS: atom_id res chain seq x y z
N MET A 1 10.82 -15.84 2.02
CA MET A 1 10.08 -15.23 0.90
C MET A 1 10.90 -15.41 -0.36
N ALA A 2 10.26 -15.60 -1.51
CA ALA A 2 10.96 -15.73 -2.79
C ALA A 2 11.46 -14.34 -3.22
N LYS A 3 12.72 -14.25 -3.67
CA LYS A 3 13.33 -13.02 -4.14
C LYS A 3 12.74 -12.66 -5.51
N ILE A 4 12.36 -11.40 -5.76
CA ILE A 4 11.97 -10.97 -7.10
C ILE A 4 13.22 -10.93 -7.99
N GLN A 5 13.26 -11.78 -9.01
CA GLN A 5 14.42 -11.93 -9.91
C GLN A 5 14.17 -11.40 -11.32
N ASP A 6 12.94 -10.98 -11.62
CA ASP A 6 12.53 -10.51 -12.94
C ASP A 6 12.07 -9.06 -12.89
N LYS A 7 12.64 -8.23 -13.77
CA LYS A 7 12.23 -6.83 -13.95
C LYS A 7 10.74 -6.67 -14.18
N ALA A 8 10.16 -7.48 -15.06
CA ALA A 8 8.73 -7.40 -15.37
C ALA A 8 7.85 -7.65 -14.13
N VAL A 9 8.29 -8.51 -13.20
CA VAL A 9 7.59 -8.77 -11.94
C VAL A 9 7.67 -7.56 -11.01
N LEU A 10 8.85 -6.96 -10.88
CA LEU A 10 9.04 -5.75 -10.07
C LEU A 10 8.23 -4.57 -10.63
N GLU A 11 8.27 -4.33 -11.94
CA GLU A 11 7.47 -3.28 -12.59
C GLU A 11 5.97 -3.50 -12.38
N ALA A 12 5.49 -4.74 -12.52
CA ALA A 12 4.09 -5.06 -12.31
C ALA A 12 3.68 -4.82 -10.86
N LEU A 13 4.54 -5.15 -9.89
CA LEU A 13 4.27 -4.92 -8.48
C LEU A 13 4.25 -3.42 -8.15
N LEU A 14 5.20 -2.63 -8.64
CA LEU A 14 5.21 -1.17 -8.46
C LEU A 14 3.94 -0.50 -9.03
N ARG A 15 3.50 -0.92 -10.23
CA ARG A 15 2.23 -0.43 -10.82
C ARG A 15 1.02 -0.80 -9.97
N ARG A 16 0.98 -2.03 -9.44
CA ARG A 16 -0.12 -2.49 -8.57
C ARG A 16 -0.14 -1.72 -7.26
N MET A 17 1.01 -1.54 -6.62
CA MET A 17 1.10 -0.78 -5.37
C MET A 17 0.69 0.67 -5.57
N TYR A 18 1.13 1.30 -6.67
CA TYR A 18 0.66 2.65 -6.99
C TYR A 18 -0.87 2.72 -7.08
N TRP A 19 -1.50 1.73 -7.72
CA TRP A 19 -2.96 1.68 -7.83
C TRP A 19 -3.65 1.40 -6.48
N ILE A 20 -3.08 0.52 -5.66
CA ILE A 20 -3.62 0.21 -4.33
C ILE A 20 -3.63 1.48 -3.47
N GLU A 21 -2.51 2.18 -3.40
CA GLU A 21 -2.36 3.42 -2.62
C GLU A 21 -3.25 4.56 -3.15
N ALA A 22 -3.25 4.78 -4.47
CA ALA A 22 -3.95 5.91 -5.06
C ALA A 22 -5.48 5.73 -5.08
N GLU A 23 -5.96 4.50 -5.25
CA GLU A 23 -7.36 4.22 -5.50
C GLU A 23 -7.97 3.35 -4.40
N MET A 24 -7.40 2.18 -4.11
CA MET A 24 -8.07 1.22 -3.23
C MET A 24 -8.11 1.69 -1.77
N GLU A 25 -6.96 2.08 -1.20
CA GLU A 25 -6.87 2.51 0.19
C GLU A 25 -7.51 3.88 0.41
N GLN A 26 -7.37 4.80 -0.54
CA GLN A 26 -8.14 6.05 -0.53
C GLN A 26 -9.64 5.78 -0.51
N LEU A 27 -10.17 4.96 -1.42
CA LEU A 27 -11.60 4.65 -1.44
C LEU A 27 -12.05 3.93 -0.16
N GLY A 28 -11.24 3.02 0.39
CA GLY A 28 -11.51 2.35 1.66
C GLY A 28 -11.60 3.32 2.83
N THR A 29 -10.63 4.22 2.96
CA THR A 29 -10.62 5.22 4.05
C THR A 29 -11.79 6.21 3.91
N TRP A 30 -12.15 6.65 2.70
CA TRP A 30 -13.31 7.50 2.46
C TRP A 30 -14.63 6.79 2.77
N GLU A 31 -14.81 5.54 2.34
CA GLU A 31 -16.01 4.75 2.64
C GLU A 31 -16.14 4.56 4.16
N ALA A 32 -15.05 4.28 4.88
CA ALA A 32 -15.08 4.16 6.32
C ALA A 32 -15.48 5.48 7.01
N ARG A 33 -14.98 6.62 6.54
CA ARG A 33 -15.38 7.94 7.08
C ARG A 33 -16.87 8.20 6.92
N ILE A 34 -17.45 7.83 5.77
CA ILE A 34 -18.90 7.98 5.52
C ILE A 34 -19.72 7.18 6.54
N GLN A 35 -19.28 5.96 6.87
CA GLN A 35 -20.01 5.08 7.79
C GLN A 35 -19.83 5.45 9.27
N LEU A 36 -18.68 6.02 9.67
CA LEU A 36 -18.33 6.21 11.08
C LEU A 36 -18.74 7.56 11.70
N MET A 37 -19.17 8.54 10.89
CA MET A 37 -19.81 9.79 11.33
C MET A 37 -19.26 10.36 12.66
N ASP A 38 -17.95 10.65 12.72
CA ASP A 38 -17.14 11.23 13.82
C ASP A 38 -16.33 10.28 14.72
N GLU A 39 -16.65 8.98 14.81
CA GLU A 39 -15.80 8.06 15.58
C GLU A 39 -14.55 7.67 14.78
N SER A 40 -13.35 8.03 15.25
CA SER A 40 -12.06 7.67 14.64
C SER A 40 -11.68 8.41 13.35
N ILE A 41 -12.28 9.57 13.06
CA ILE A 41 -11.95 10.41 11.89
C ILE A 41 -10.45 10.75 11.83
N GLU A 42 -9.83 11.13 12.94
CA GLU A 42 -8.41 11.50 12.97
C GLU A 42 -7.51 10.34 12.52
N LEU A 43 -7.85 9.11 12.90
CA LEU A 43 -7.09 7.92 12.52
C LEU A 43 -7.26 7.62 11.03
N LEU A 44 -8.50 7.65 10.52
CA LEU A 44 -8.76 7.50 9.09
C LEU A 44 -8.14 8.64 8.26
N GLN A 45 -7.97 9.82 8.86
CA GLN A 45 -7.29 10.94 8.24
C GLN A 45 -5.79 10.76 8.19
N LYS A 46 -5.19 10.17 9.23
CA LYS A 46 -3.80 9.76 9.18
C LYS A 46 -3.57 8.72 8.07
N LEU A 47 -4.35 7.64 8.04
CA LEU A 47 -4.23 6.59 7.01
C LEU A 47 -4.31 7.18 5.59
N SER A 48 -5.37 7.94 5.31
CA SER A 48 -5.58 8.59 4.00
C SER A 48 -4.47 9.57 3.63
N HIS A 49 -3.94 10.34 4.59
CA HIS A 49 -2.84 11.28 4.31
C HIS A 49 -1.53 10.58 4.02
N ASP A 50 -1.26 9.45 4.68
CA ASP A 50 -0.03 8.69 4.48
C ASP A 50 -0.11 7.88 3.17
N SER A 51 -1.25 7.26 2.82
CA SER A 51 -1.47 6.68 1.48
C SER A 51 -1.32 7.74 0.36
N ASP A 52 -1.70 9.00 0.63
CA ASP A 52 -1.48 10.11 -0.32
C ASP A 52 0.00 10.36 -0.61
N LYS A 53 0.85 10.28 0.41
CA LYS A 53 2.30 10.37 0.24
C LYS A 53 2.84 9.15 -0.49
N HIS A 54 2.34 7.96 -0.15
CA HIS A 54 2.82 6.70 -0.68
C HIS A 54 2.59 6.59 -2.19
N TRP A 55 1.40 6.90 -2.69
CA TRP A 55 1.19 6.91 -4.15
C TRP A 55 2.05 7.97 -4.84
N SER A 56 2.32 9.11 -4.19
CA SER A 56 3.19 10.16 -4.74
C SER A 56 4.64 9.69 -4.86
N ILE A 57 5.16 9.01 -3.83
CA ILE A 57 6.47 8.35 -3.83
C ILE A 57 6.54 7.30 -4.94
N LEU A 58 5.55 6.41 -5.04
CA LEU A 58 5.51 5.39 -6.09
C LEU A 58 5.44 6.01 -7.48
N LYS A 59 4.67 7.08 -7.65
CA LYS A 59 4.60 7.83 -8.91
C LYS A 59 5.95 8.40 -9.30
N LYS A 60 6.68 9.02 -8.36
CA LYS A 60 8.05 9.50 -8.58
C LYS A 60 8.92 8.37 -9.12
N TRP A 61 8.92 7.21 -8.47
CA TRP A 61 9.78 6.10 -8.85
C TRP A 61 9.38 5.42 -10.16
N LEU A 62 8.08 5.31 -10.45
CA LEU A 62 7.60 4.86 -11.76
C LEU A 62 8.13 5.79 -12.88
N LEU A 63 8.07 7.10 -12.67
CA LEU A 63 8.54 8.08 -13.67
C LEU A 63 10.06 8.03 -13.86
N ILE A 64 10.84 7.98 -12.77
CA ILE A 64 12.31 7.88 -12.84
C ILE A 64 12.73 6.59 -13.56
N ALA A 65 12.05 5.48 -13.27
CA ALA A 65 12.28 4.19 -13.90
C ALA A 65 11.80 4.09 -15.37
N GLY A 66 11.16 5.13 -15.92
CA GLY A 66 10.55 5.08 -17.25
C GLY A 66 9.35 4.14 -17.36
N ILE A 67 8.73 3.78 -16.22
CA ILE A 67 7.57 2.90 -16.14
C ILE A 67 6.30 3.76 -16.27
N SER A 68 5.41 3.39 -17.18
CA SER A 68 4.12 4.07 -17.34
C SER A 68 3.27 3.99 -16.07
N VAL A 69 2.86 5.15 -15.55
CA VAL A 69 1.88 5.25 -14.46
C VAL A 69 0.52 4.69 -14.96
N PRO A 70 -0.08 3.72 -14.26
CA PRO A 70 -1.32 3.10 -14.71
C PRO A 70 -2.48 4.10 -14.62
N MET A 71 -3.23 4.24 -15.71
CA MET A 71 -4.49 5.02 -15.75
C MET A 71 -5.74 4.15 -15.52
N THR A 72 -5.56 2.84 -15.48
CA THR A 72 -6.61 1.84 -15.28
C THR A 72 -6.07 0.73 -14.38
N THR A 73 -6.97 -0.04 -13.76
CA THR A 73 -6.61 -1.08 -12.81
C THR A 73 -5.59 -2.06 -13.40
N PRO A 74 -4.38 -2.17 -12.81
CA PRO A 74 -3.40 -3.16 -13.24
C PRO A 74 -3.93 -4.60 -13.13
N PRO A 75 -3.52 -5.50 -14.04
CA PRO A 75 -3.97 -6.88 -14.03
C PRO A 75 -3.56 -7.61 -12.74
N GLY A 76 -4.46 -8.44 -12.22
CA GLY A 76 -4.27 -9.22 -11.00
C GLY A 76 -4.78 -8.56 -9.72
N LEU A 77 -5.30 -7.34 -9.79
CA LEU A 77 -6.02 -6.72 -8.67
C LEU A 77 -7.52 -7.07 -8.72
N PRO A 78 -8.17 -7.26 -7.55
CA PRO A 78 -9.60 -7.47 -7.50
C PRO A 78 -10.34 -6.21 -7.95
N THR A 79 -11.43 -6.37 -8.68
CA THR A 79 -12.29 -5.26 -9.13
C THR A 79 -13.13 -4.66 -8.01
N LYS A 80 -13.18 -5.32 -6.84
CA LYS A 80 -14.12 -5.00 -5.77
C LYS A 80 -13.57 -3.88 -4.89
N ILE A 81 -14.31 -2.77 -4.87
CA ILE A 81 -14.13 -1.64 -3.96
C ILE A 81 -14.70 -2.01 -2.59
N PHE A 82 -14.09 -1.49 -1.53
CA PHE A 82 -14.61 -1.61 -0.17
C PHE A 82 -16.10 -1.26 -0.11
N ASN A 83 -16.90 -2.07 0.57
CA ASN A 83 -18.30 -1.76 0.86
C ASN A 83 -18.50 -2.00 2.35
N PHE A 84 -18.57 -0.92 3.12
CA PHE A 84 -18.73 -0.97 4.58
C PHE A 84 -20.15 -0.71 5.04
N ASN A 85 -21.11 -0.64 4.10
CA ASN A 85 -22.51 -0.41 4.43
C ASN A 85 -23.03 -1.48 5.42
N GLY A 86 -23.52 -1.02 6.57
CA GLY A 86 -24.03 -1.87 7.64
C GLY A 86 -22.96 -2.68 8.38
N MET A 87 -21.67 -2.44 8.15
CA MET A 87 -20.61 -3.06 8.93
C MET A 87 -20.42 -2.34 10.26
N ALA A 88 -20.07 -3.10 11.30
CA ALA A 88 -19.64 -2.50 12.56
C ALA A 88 -18.22 -1.92 12.42
N PRO A 89 -17.88 -0.82 13.11
CA PRO A 89 -16.56 -0.18 13.02
C PRO A 89 -15.37 -1.13 13.15
N PRO A 90 -15.32 -2.07 14.13
CA PRO A 90 -14.19 -2.99 14.26
C PRO A 90 -13.99 -3.89 13.03
N ARG A 91 -15.08 -4.25 12.35
CA ARG A 91 -15.01 -5.05 11.12
C ARG A 91 -14.46 -4.23 9.96
N MET A 92 -14.83 -2.95 9.85
CA MET A 92 -14.25 -2.06 8.83
C MET A 92 -12.73 -1.94 9.01
N PHE A 93 -12.27 -1.65 10.23
CA PHE A 93 -10.84 -1.59 10.53
C PHE A 93 -10.12 -2.92 10.30
N HIS A 94 -10.79 -4.06 10.54
CA HIS A 94 -10.22 -5.37 10.20
C HIS A 94 -10.06 -5.56 8.68
N GLU A 95 -11.03 -5.12 7.87
CA GLU A 95 -10.90 -5.20 6.41
C GLU A 95 -9.82 -4.26 5.88
N ILE A 96 -9.75 -3.02 6.39
CA ILE A 96 -8.67 -2.06 6.05
C ILE A 96 -7.30 -2.66 6.40
N MET A 97 -7.15 -3.22 7.60
CA MET A 97 -5.90 -3.84 8.08
C MET A 97 -5.34 -4.90 7.12
N LYS A 98 -6.19 -5.64 6.40
CA LYS A 98 -5.71 -6.65 5.43
C LYS A 98 -4.95 -6.01 4.27
N TYR A 99 -5.34 -4.80 3.87
CA TYR A 99 -4.67 -4.06 2.81
C TYR A 99 -3.37 -3.43 3.33
N GLU A 100 -3.36 -2.87 4.54
CA GLU A 100 -2.10 -2.39 5.17
C GLU A 100 -1.06 -3.53 5.28
N ILE A 101 -1.50 -4.75 5.60
CA ILE A 101 -0.63 -5.94 5.63
C ILE A 101 -0.14 -6.29 4.22
N LEU A 102 -1.02 -6.28 3.23
CA LEU A 102 -0.67 -6.55 1.83
C LEU A 102 0.35 -5.53 1.32
N ALA A 103 0.14 -4.24 1.56
CA ALA A 103 1.01 -3.16 1.13
C ALA A 103 2.39 -3.28 1.77
N ARG A 104 2.43 -3.44 3.10
CA ARG A 104 3.68 -3.71 3.84
C ARG A 104 4.47 -4.88 3.26
N ASP A 105 3.81 -6.02 3.06
CA ASP A 105 4.49 -7.23 2.60
C ASP A 105 4.96 -7.07 1.14
N ALA A 106 4.20 -6.38 0.30
CA ALA A 106 4.62 -6.02 -1.05
C ALA A 106 5.84 -5.09 -1.06
N TYR A 107 5.91 -4.09 -0.16
CA TYR A 107 7.09 -3.24 -0.02
C TYR A 107 8.31 -4.00 0.50
N ILE A 108 8.11 -4.97 1.39
CA ILE A 108 9.19 -5.88 1.81
C ILE A 108 9.67 -6.72 0.62
N ASP A 109 8.78 -7.22 -0.23
CA ASP A 109 9.16 -7.98 -1.42
C ASP A 109 9.91 -7.10 -2.45
N ILE A 110 9.49 -5.84 -2.63
CA ILE A 110 10.19 -4.83 -3.45
C ILE A 110 11.60 -4.58 -2.90
N LEU A 111 11.73 -4.33 -1.59
CA LEU A 111 13.01 -4.08 -0.94
C LEU A 111 13.96 -5.28 -1.04
N ASN A 112 13.40 -6.49 -1.07
CA ASN A 112 14.16 -7.73 -1.20
C ASN A 112 14.38 -8.18 -2.65
N ALA A 113 13.97 -7.40 -3.66
CA ALA A 113 14.23 -7.72 -5.05
C ALA A 113 15.73 -7.89 -5.33
N ASP A 114 16.07 -8.63 -6.39
CA ASP A 114 17.46 -8.78 -6.79
C ASP A 114 18.10 -7.42 -7.09
N SER A 115 19.32 -7.20 -6.55
CA SER A 115 20.02 -5.93 -6.75
C SER A 115 20.27 -5.68 -8.23
N ALA A 116 20.54 -6.72 -9.02
CA ALA A 116 20.68 -6.60 -10.47
C ALA A 116 19.38 -6.12 -11.14
N VAL A 117 18.22 -6.54 -10.63
CA VAL A 117 16.92 -6.09 -11.15
C VAL A 117 16.65 -4.64 -10.76
N ILE A 118 16.96 -4.25 -9.52
CA ILE A 118 16.85 -2.84 -9.08
C ILE A 118 17.80 -1.96 -9.90
N GLU A 119 19.02 -2.39 -10.16
CA GLU A 119 20.00 -1.70 -11.02
C GLU A 119 19.54 -1.58 -12.47
N GLU A 120 18.82 -2.58 -12.99
CA GLU A 120 18.27 -2.52 -14.35
C GLU A 120 17.12 -1.50 -14.48
N ILE A 121 16.32 -1.32 -13.42
CA ILE A 121 15.19 -0.37 -13.40
C ILE A 121 15.67 1.05 -13.03
N LEU A 122 16.61 1.16 -12.10
CA LEU A 122 17.18 2.40 -11.58
C LEU A 122 18.71 2.35 -11.76
N PRO A 123 19.24 2.74 -12.93
CA PRO A 123 20.68 2.63 -13.22
C PRO A 123 21.53 3.65 -12.47
N ASP A 124 20.95 4.77 -12.01
CA ASP A 124 21.64 5.76 -11.18
C ASP A 124 21.75 5.30 -9.70
N GLU A 125 22.93 5.44 -9.10
CA GLU A 125 23.20 4.99 -7.73
C GLU A 125 22.50 5.85 -6.67
N THR A 126 22.37 7.15 -6.93
CA THR A 126 21.67 8.08 -6.02
C THR A 126 20.20 7.72 -5.98
N ASP A 127 19.59 7.52 -7.15
CA ASP A 127 18.20 7.11 -7.29
C ASP A 127 17.93 5.79 -6.56
N ARG A 128 18.82 4.79 -6.69
CA ARG A 128 18.67 3.52 -5.95
C ARG A 128 18.70 3.69 -4.44
N LYS A 129 19.60 4.51 -3.92
CA LYS A 129 19.70 4.76 -2.47
C LYS A 129 18.44 5.43 -1.95
N GLU A 130 17.98 6.46 -2.64
CA GLU A 130 16.79 7.19 -2.25
C GLU A 130 15.53 6.30 -2.39
N PHE A 131 15.42 5.49 -3.44
CA PHE A 131 14.35 4.50 -3.61
C PHE A 131 14.30 3.53 -2.44
N ILE A 132 15.44 2.98 -2.03
CA ILE A 132 15.50 2.04 -0.90
C ILE A 132 15.05 2.71 0.41
N GLU A 133 15.45 3.96 0.65
CA GLU A 133 15.04 4.68 1.86
C GLU A 133 13.55 5.05 1.85
N ASP A 134 13.01 5.46 0.71
CA ASP A 134 11.57 5.71 0.52
C ASP A 134 10.76 4.43 0.80
N ILE A 135 11.14 3.29 0.21
CA ILE A 135 10.45 2.00 0.44
C ILE A 135 10.55 1.58 1.91
N LYS A 136 11.70 1.77 2.58
CA LYS A 136 11.83 1.50 4.02
C LYS A 136 10.94 2.40 4.87
N SER A 137 10.74 3.66 4.47
CA SER A 137 9.81 4.56 5.14
C SER A 137 8.38 4.06 5.02
N MET A 138 7.95 3.71 3.80
CA MET A 138 6.61 3.18 3.56
C MET A 138 6.34 1.91 4.37
N ILE A 139 7.30 0.97 4.45
CA ILE A 139 7.16 -0.23 5.31
C ILE A 139 6.89 0.13 6.79
N LYS A 140 7.51 1.21 7.30
CA LYS A 140 7.30 1.65 8.69
C LYS A 140 5.92 2.26 8.87
N ASP A 141 5.48 3.07 7.91
CA ASP A 141 4.16 3.70 7.91
C ASP A 141 3.07 2.62 7.89
N GLU A 142 3.17 1.65 6.97
CA GLU A 142 2.23 0.51 6.88
C GLU A 142 2.19 -0.35 8.16
N GLU A 143 3.33 -0.53 8.82
CA GLU A 143 3.40 -1.20 10.12
C GLU A 143 2.71 -0.37 11.22
N GLU A 144 2.76 0.95 11.16
CA GLU A 144 2.00 1.83 12.06
C GLU A 144 0.51 1.79 11.77
N HIS A 145 0.11 1.87 10.50
CA HIS A 145 -1.28 1.76 10.05
C HIS A 145 -1.92 0.46 10.52
N ARG A 146 -1.20 -0.67 10.34
CA ARG A 146 -1.62 -1.97 10.86
C ARG A 146 -1.90 -1.94 12.36
N LYS A 147 -1.06 -1.27 13.15
CA LYS A 147 -1.27 -1.15 14.62
C LYS A 147 -2.49 -0.30 14.95
N ILE A 148 -2.69 0.80 14.23
CA ILE A 148 -3.88 1.66 14.35
C ILE A 148 -5.13 0.80 14.10
N CYS A 149 -5.18 0.11 12.96
CA CYS A 149 -6.31 -0.74 12.59
C CYS A 149 -6.51 -1.89 13.59
N ALA A 150 -5.44 -2.56 14.03
CA ALA A 150 -5.53 -3.63 15.02
C ALA A 150 -6.13 -3.17 16.37
N SER A 151 -5.76 -1.95 16.82
CA SER A 151 -6.29 -1.38 18.06
C SER A 151 -7.81 -1.14 18.00
N LYS A 152 -8.33 -0.79 16.81
CA LYS A 152 -9.76 -0.51 16.57
C LYS A 152 -10.56 -1.73 16.15
N ALA A 153 -9.91 -2.69 15.51
CA ALA A 153 -10.51 -3.99 15.18
C ALA A 153 -10.81 -4.81 16.44
N GLY A 154 -10.29 -4.44 17.62
CA GLY A 154 -10.73 -5.01 18.89
C GLY A 154 -10.56 -6.52 18.94
N GLY A 155 -9.32 -7.02 18.84
CA GLY A 155 -8.99 -8.39 19.17
C GLY A 155 -9.85 -9.46 18.48
N PHE A 156 -10.31 -9.24 17.24
CA PHE A 156 -10.73 -10.33 16.35
C PHE A 156 -9.53 -11.26 16.16
N LYS A 157 -9.29 -12.12 17.15
CA LYS A 157 -8.51 -13.33 17.00
C LYS A 157 -9.26 -14.11 15.94
N THR A 158 -8.67 -14.22 14.77
CA THR A 158 -8.99 -15.27 13.82
C THR A 158 -9.03 -16.57 14.63
N ILE A 159 -10.22 -17.16 14.76
CA ILE A 159 -10.33 -18.52 15.26
C ILE A 159 -9.66 -19.35 14.17
N ALA A 160 -8.49 -19.89 14.51
CA ALA A 160 -7.72 -20.82 13.68
C ALA A 160 -8.51 -22.11 13.47
#